data_AF-A0A3M1NY24-F1
#
_entry.id   AF-A0A3M1NY24-F1
#
_cell.length_a   1.000
_cell.length_b   1.000
_cell.length_c   1.000
_cell.angle_alpha   90.00
_cell.angle_beta   90.00
_cell.angle_gamma   90.00
#
_symmetry.space_group_name_H-M   'P 1'
#
loop_
_entity.id
_entity.type
_entity.pdbx_description
1 polymer ?
#
loop_
_entity_poly.entity_id
_entity_poly.type
_entity_poly.pdbx_seq_one_letter_code
_entity_poly.pdbx_strand_id
1 'polypeptide(L)'
;MDLAGPVQEIAAKLEAASLLYDTKPLTDCSGIFHRVLQGMKARCAGYDFPTPETYRDTRDLARWYHEHRELILVRDALQDAELIKPGAVLFYGQRDTEYKDFTVDELLQKGTGINHMGVVVRVHRDPAGKIVRYELFHGHGTKGKTPASTTKWHQRNPRTGPPFGNGTEQWVAFARLVTPSAKLLTERQ
;
A
#
# COMPACT_ATOMS: atom_id res chain seq x y z
N MET A 1 5.87 8.18 -14.62
CA MET A 1 5.65 6.81 -15.12
C MET A 1 4.24 6.41 -14.72
N ASP A 2 3.44 5.91 -15.66
CA ASP A 2 2.16 5.28 -15.33
C ASP A 2 2.41 3.85 -14.83
N LEU A 3 1.98 3.55 -13.61
CA LEU A 3 2.18 2.25 -12.96
C LEU A 3 0.97 1.32 -13.08
N ALA A 4 -0.13 1.77 -13.71
CA ALA A 4 -1.37 1.00 -13.76
C ALA A 4 -1.20 -0.38 -14.41
N GLY A 5 -0.63 -0.43 -15.63
CA GLY A 5 -0.38 -1.68 -16.35
C GLY A 5 0.57 -2.62 -15.60
N PRO A 6 1.80 -2.18 -15.25
CA PRO A 6 2.77 -3.02 -14.55
C PRO A 6 2.27 -3.59 -13.22
N VAL A 7 1.62 -2.77 -12.39
CA VAL A 7 1.13 -3.20 -11.07
C VAL A 7 -0.03 -4.20 -11.21
N GLN A 8 -0.95 -4.00 -12.16
CA GLN A 8 -2.02 -4.97 -12.43
C GLN A 8 -1.47 -6.31 -12.94
N GLU A 9 -0.46 -6.30 -13.81
CA GLU A 9 0.17 -7.52 -14.32
C GLU A 9 0.86 -8.32 -13.21
N ILE A 10 1.60 -7.64 -12.32
CA ILE A 10 2.27 -8.26 -11.17
C ILE A 10 1.25 -8.84 -10.20
N ALA A 11 0.20 -8.07 -9.86
CA ALA A 11 -0.87 -8.54 -8.99
C ALA A 11 -1.56 -9.79 -9.55
N ALA A 12 -1.93 -9.78 -10.84
CA ALA A 12 -2.56 -10.93 -11.49
C ALA A 12 -1.68 -12.20 -11.47
N LYS A 13 -0.38 -12.06 -11.70
CA LYS A 13 0.58 -13.17 -11.60
C LYS A 13 0.68 -13.73 -10.19
N LEU A 14 0.72 -12.87 -9.18
CA LEU A 14 0.79 -13.29 -7.78
C LEU A 14 -0.53 -13.90 -7.28
N GLU A 15 -1.67 -13.42 -7.75
CA GLU A 15 -2.99 -14.03 -7.50
C GLU A 15 -3.08 -15.43 -8.08
N ALA A 16 -2.65 -15.60 -9.34
CA ALA A 16 -2.64 -16.91 -9.99
C ALA A 16 -1.79 -17.95 -9.22
N ALA A 17 -0.74 -17.50 -8.52
CA ALA A 17 0.08 -18.34 -7.67
C ALA A 17 -0.61 -18.79 -6.36
N SER A 18 -1.79 -18.24 -6.02
CA SER A 18 -2.64 -18.65 -4.89
C SER A 18 -1.88 -18.77 -3.56
N LEU A 19 -1.06 -17.75 -3.26
CA LEU A 19 -0.20 -17.74 -2.08
C LEU A 19 -1.02 -17.59 -0.79
N LEU A 20 -1.19 -18.69 -0.04
CA LEU A 20 -1.94 -18.70 1.22
C LEU A 20 -1.29 -17.84 2.30
N TYR A 21 -2.11 -17.01 2.94
CA TYR A 21 -1.68 -16.03 3.94
C TYR A 21 -0.91 -16.66 5.09
N ASP A 22 0.28 -16.11 5.40
CA ASP A 22 1.11 -16.47 6.55
C ASP A 22 1.40 -17.99 6.72
N THR A 23 1.57 -18.69 5.60
CA THR A 23 1.92 -20.13 5.57
C THR A 23 3.37 -20.40 5.19
N LYS A 24 4.00 -19.45 4.47
CA LYS A 24 5.37 -19.57 3.96
C LYS A 24 6.05 -18.21 4.05
N PRO A 25 7.39 -18.15 3.92
CA PRO A 25 8.09 -16.87 3.84
C PRO A 25 7.48 -15.94 2.78
N LEU A 26 7.30 -14.68 3.18
CA LEU A 26 6.76 -13.62 2.35
C LEU A 26 5.33 -13.88 1.84
N THR A 27 4.44 -14.46 2.65
CA THR A 27 3.01 -14.58 2.33
C THR A 27 2.08 -13.87 3.32
N ASP A 28 2.61 -13.08 4.24
CA ASP A 28 1.87 -12.07 5.01
C ASP A 28 1.72 -10.75 4.22
N CYS A 29 1.09 -9.72 4.79
CA CYS A 29 0.81 -8.47 4.08
C CYS A 29 2.07 -7.78 3.53
N SER A 30 3.08 -7.57 4.37
CA SER A 30 4.39 -7.01 4.01
C SER A 30 5.21 -7.94 3.11
N GLY A 31 5.07 -9.26 3.28
CA GLY A 31 5.73 -10.26 2.45
C GLY A 31 5.22 -10.27 1.02
N ILE A 32 3.89 -10.22 0.84
CA ILE A 32 3.28 -10.07 -0.48
C ILE A 32 3.70 -8.76 -1.12
N PHE A 33 3.79 -7.68 -0.34
CA PHE A 33 4.34 -6.41 -0.83
C PHE A 33 5.77 -6.54 -1.35
N HIS A 34 6.66 -7.24 -0.63
CA HIS A 34 8.02 -7.55 -1.11
C HIS A 34 8.02 -8.31 -2.45
N ARG A 35 7.07 -9.23 -2.65
CA ARG A 35 6.92 -9.91 -3.95
C ARG A 35 6.47 -8.97 -5.06
N VAL A 36 5.64 -7.97 -4.75
CA VAL A 36 5.31 -6.89 -5.70
C VAL A 36 6.56 -6.10 -6.07
N LEU A 37 7.40 -5.73 -5.08
CA LEU A 37 8.67 -5.03 -5.33
C LEU A 37 9.63 -5.84 -6.20
N GLN A 38 9.75 -7.15 -5.98
CA GLN A 38 10.56 -8.02 -6.83
C GLN A 38 10.09 -7.99 -8.30
N GLY A 39 8.78 -8.00 -8.53
CA GLY A 39 8.21 -7.84 -9.88
C GLY A 39 8.47 -6.47 -10.49
N MET A 40 8.55 -5.41 -9.68
CA MET A 40 8.87 -4.06 -10.12
C MET A 40 10.36 -3.84 -10.38
N LYS A 41 11.25 -4.45 -9.60
CA LYS A 41 12.70 -4.30 -9.74
C LYS A 41 13.18 -4.68 -11.15
N ALA A 42 12.58 -5.70 -11.76
CA ALA A 42 12.85 -6.08 -13.15
C ALA A 42 12.51 -4.98 -14.18
N ARG A 43 11.59 -4.07 -13.84
CA ARG A 43 11.12 -2.96 -14.69
C ARG A 43 11.73 -1.61 -14.32
N CYS A 44 12.30 -1.49 -13.12
CA CYS A 44 12.81 -0.25 -12.55
C CYS A 44 14.22 -0.45 -11.98
N ALA A 45 15.19 -0.81 -12.83
CA ALA A 45 16.54 -1.19 -12.42
C ALA A 45 17.36 -0.09 -11.70
N GLY A 46 16.91 1.17 -11.74
CA GLY A 46 17.58 2.31 -11.11
C GLY A 46 16.91 2.86 -9.84
N TYR A 47 15.85 2.21 -9.35
CA TYR A 47 15.20 2.60 -8.10
C TYR A 47 15.65 1.66 -6.98
N ASP A 48 15.96 2.25 -5.82
CA ASP A 48 16.29 1.48 -4.63
C ASP A 48 15.02 0.97 -3.97
N PHE A 49 15.03 -0.29 -3.53
CA PHE A 49 13.85 -0.95 -2.97
C PHE A 49 14.20 -1.51 -1.59
N PRO A 50 13.30 -1.40 -0.59
CA PRO A 50 13.52 -2.05 0.70
C PRO A 50 13.65 -3.56 0.50
N THR A 51 14.56 -4.19 1.24
CA THR A 51 14.77 -5.63 1.17
C THR A 51 14.20 -6.33 2.40
N PRO A 52 13.73 -7.59 2.29
CA PRO A 52 13.20 -8.33 3.43
C PRO A 52 14.19 -8.55 4.57
N GLU A 53 15.50 -8.48 4.32
CA GLU A 53 16.55 -8.68 5.32
C GLU A 53 16.66 -7.49 6.29
N THR A 54 16.30 -6.29 5.83
CA THR A 54 16.46 -5.03 6.57
C THR A 54 15.12 -4.40 6.92
N TYR A 55 14.12 -4.53 6.05
CA TYR A 55 12.80 -3.93 6.21
C TYR A 55 11.69 -4.96 5.97
N ARG A 56 11.59 -5.94 6.87
CA ARG A 56 10.75 -7.13 6.68
C ARG A 56 9.27 -6.85 6.85
N ASP A 57 8.92 -6.11 7.91
CA ASP A 57 7.53 -5.97 8.33
C ASP A 57 6.92 -4.64 7.89
N THR A 58 5.60 -4.50 8.09
CA THR A 58 4.83 -3.35 7.60
C THR A 58 5.33 -2.01 8.15
N ARG A 59 5.77 -1.95 9.42
CA ARG A 59 6.28 -0.70 9.99
C ARG A 59 7.71 -0.46 9.56
N ASP A 60 8.53 -1.50 9.41
CA ASP A 60 9.87 -1.32 8.85
C ASP A 60 9.81 -0.79 7.41
N LEU A 61 8.86 -1.27 6.61
CA LEU A 61 8.60 -0.73 5.28
C LEU A 61 8.18 0.75 5.33
N ALA A 62 7.29 1.12 6.25
CA ALA A 62 6.95 2.54 6.46
C ALA A 62 8.17 3.37 6.91
N ARG A 63 9.02 2.80 7.78
CA ARG A 63 10.29 3.42 8.21
C ARG A 63 11.22 3.66 7.03
N TRP A 64 11.39 2.68 6.14
CA TRP A 64 12.18 2.86 4.92
C TRP A 64 11.68 4.04 4.09
N TYR A 65 10.37 4.10 3.82
CA TYR A 65 9.80 5.22 3.08
C TYR A 65 9.98 6.56 3.82
N HIS A 66 9.95 6.56 5.16
CA HIS A 66 10.20 7.77 5.93
C HIS A 66 11.65 8.24 5.84
N GLU A 67 12.60 7.32 6.01
CA GLU A 67 14.05 7.57 5.88
C GLU A 67 14.41 8.12 4.49
N HIS A 68 13.66 7.71 3.46
CA HIS A 68 13.81 8.18 2.08
C HIS A 68 12.97 9.42 1.75
N ARG A 69 12.26 10.00 2.73
CA ARG A 69 11.38 11.18 2.57
C ARG A 69 10.23 10.96 1.57
N GLU A 70 9.76 9.73 1.45
CA GLU A 70 8.69 9.32 0.54
C GLU A 70 7.39 8.95 1.27
N LEU A 71 7.43 8.77 2.59
CA LEU A 71 6.24 8.53 3.41
C LEU A 71 5.48 9.83 3.66
N ILE A 72 4.21 9.85 3.28
CA ILE A 72 3.28 10.96 3.53
C ILE A 72 2.24 10.50 4.54
N LEU A 73 2.08 11.25 5.63
CA LEU A 73 1.02 11.02 6.61
C LEU A 73 -0.33 11.49 6.07
N VAL A 74 -1.37 10.70 6.29
CA VAL A 74 -2.73 10.97 5.81
C VAL A 74 -3.65 11.13 7.01
N ARG A 75 -4.03 12.37 7.30
CA ARG A 75 -4.89 12.71 8.44
C ARG A 75 -6.37 12.82 8.06
N ASP A 76 -6.64 13.20 6.80
CA ASP A 76 -7.98 13.23 6.24
C ASP A 76 -7.99 12.49 4.90
N ALA A 77 -8.51 11.26 4.92
CA ALA A 77 -8.61 10.40 3.75
C ALA A 77 -9.47 11.00 2.61
N LEU A 78 -10.45 11.84 2.93
CA LEU A 78 -11.31 12.47 1.93
C LEU A 78 -10.60 13.63 1.23
N GLN A 79 -9.79 14.38 1.98
CA GLN A 79 -8.94 15.46 1.47
C GLN A 79 -7.78 14.91 0.63
N ASP A 80 -7.15 13.84 1.11
CA ASP A 80 -5.96 13.24 0.49
C ASP A 80 -6.30 12.19 -0.58
N ALA A 81 -7.57 12.06 -0.96
CA ALA A 81 -8.06 10.99 -1.84
C ALA A 81 -7.27 10.85 -3.15
N GLU A 82 -6.77 11.95 -3.73
CA GLU A 82 -5.98 11.95 -4.98
C GLU A 82 -4.60 11.27 -4.86
N LEU A 83 -4.13 10.98 -3.65
CA LEU A 83 -2.97 10.10 -3.44
C LEU A 83 -3.28 8.65 -3.84
N ILE A 84 -4.55 8.24 -3.80
CA ILE A 84 -4.99 6.89 -4.19
C ILE A 84 -4.95 6.78 -5.71
N LYS A 85 -3.92 6.11 -6.22
CA LYS A 85 -3.70 5.81 -7.64
C LYS A 85 -2.99 4.48 -7.81
N PRO A 86 -3.07 3.82 -8.97
CA PRO A 86 -2.31 2.59 -9.20
C PRO A 86 -0.82 2.76 -8.89
N GLY A 87 -0.26 1.84 -8.10
CA GLY A 87 1.10 1.95 -7.56
C GLY A 87 1.23 2.79 -6.28
N ALA A 88 0.12 3.24 -5.68
CA ALA A 88 0.09 3.74 -4.32
C ALA A 88 0.30 2.59 -3.33
N VAL A 89 1.18 2.78 -2.36
CA VAL A 89 1.34 1.90 -1.19
C VAL A 89 0.59 2.54 -0.05
N LEU A 90 -0.47 1.89 0.43
CA LEU A 90 -1.30 2.40 1.52
C LEU A 90 -0.98 1.63 2.79
N PHE A 91 -0.81 2.37 3.89
CA PHE A 91 -0.61 1.83 5.23
C PHE A 91 -1.83 2.13 6.09
N TYR A 92 -2.27 1.12 6.83
CA TYR A 92 -3.45 1.20 7.69
C TYR A 92 -3.06 0.99 9.15
N GLY A 93 -3.70 1.75 10.04
CA GLY A 93 -3.53 1.64 11.48
C GLY A 93 -4.17 0.37 12.06
N GLN A 94 -4.31 0.35 13.39
CA GLN A 94 -5.02 -0.70 14.11
C GLN A 94 -6.51 -0.68 13.79
N ARG A 95 -7.14 -1.84 13.97
CA ARG A 95 -8.60 -1.98 13.87
C ARG A 95 -9.28 -1.15 14.94
N ASP A 96 -10.43 -0.58 14.58
CA ASP A 96 -11.33 0.12 15.50
C ASP A 96 -10.65 1.26 16.27
N THR A 97 -9.56 1.81 15.72
CA THR A 97 -8.77 2.89 16.30
C THR A 97 -8.86 4.12 15.40
N GLU A 98 -9.19 5.26 16.00
CA GLU A 98 -9.26 6.54 15.31
C GLU A 98 -7.94 7.29 15.46
N TYR A 99 -7.35 7.70 14.34
CA TYR A 99 -6.08 8.42 14.27
C TYR A 99 -6.35 9.87 13.82
N LYS A 100 -6.16 10.85 14.70
CA LYS A 100 -6.38 12.29 14.39
C LYS A 100 -5.06 13.03 14.25
N ASP A 101 -4.34 13.11 15.36
CA ASP A 101 -3.06 13.81 15.46
C ASP A 101 -1.99 12.79 15.83
N PHE A 102 -1.25 12.36 14.83
CA PHE A 102 -0.16 11.40 15.00
C PHE A 102 1.09 11.84 14.23
N THR A 103 2.20 11.29 14.69
CA THR A 103 3.55 11.40 14.15
C THR A 103 3.96 10.10 13.47
N VAL A 104 5.06 10.14 12.72
CA VAL A 104 5.63 8.92 12.13
C VAL A 104 6.06 7.95 13.23
N ASP A 105 6.71 8.43 14.29
CA ASP A 105 7.20 7.57 15.36
C ASP A 105 6.07 6.77 16.04
N GLU A 106 4.93 7.41 16.29
CA GLU A 106 3.74 6.73 16.82
C GLU A 106 3.21 5.67 15.83
N LEU A 107 3.20 5.97 14.52
CA LEU A 107 2.81 4.98 13.51
C LEU A 107 3.79 3.80 13.39
N LEU A 108 5.05 3.98 13.75
CA LEU A 108 6.07 2.92 13.73
C LEU A 108 6.04 2.04 14.99
N GLN A 109 5.30 2.43 16.03
CA GLN A 109 5.15 1.64 17.25
C GLN A 109 4.30 0.37 17.00
N LYS A 110 4.80 -0.76 17.48
CA LYS A 110 4.11 -2.05 17.39
C LYS A 110 2.89 -2.07 18.31
N GLY A 111 1.76 -2.53 17.78
CA GLY A 111 0.51 -2.70 18.54
C GLY A 111 -0.34 -1.43 18.70
N THR A 112 0.19 -0.27 18.32
CA THR A 112 -0.53 1.02 18.38
C THR A 112 -0.54 1.75 17.04
N GLY A 113 0.52 1.62 16.24
CA GLY A 113 0.65 2.23 14.93
C GLY A 113 0.13 1.36 13.79
N ILE A 114 0.88 1.38 12.68
CA ILE A 114 0.56 0.67 11.45
C ILE A 114 0.44 -0.84 11.69
N ASN A 115 -0.67 -1.41 11.22
CA ASN A 115 -0.99 -2.84 11.33
C ASN A 115 -0.99 -3.55 9.98
N HIS A 116 -1.36 -2.85 8.91
CA HIS A 116 -1.61 -3.46 7.61
C HIS A 116 -1.16 -2.59 6.44
N MET A 117 -0.98 -3.21 5.28
CA MET A 117 -0.67 -2.48 4.04
C MET A 117 -1.18 -3.18 2.79
N GLY A 118 -1.15 -2.47 1.68
CA GLY A 118 -1.36 -3.03 0.34
C GLY A 118 -0.96 -2.07 -0.78
N VAL A 119 -1.07 -2.54 -2.02
CA VAL A 119 -0.79 -1.75 -3.21
C VAL A 119 -2.06 -1.53 -4.00
N VAL A 120 -2.38 -0.28 -4.32
CA VAL A 120 -3.51 0.05 -5.18
C VAL A 120 -3.22 -0.41 -6.59
N VAL A 121 -4.14 -1.21 -7.16
CA VAL A 121 -4.01 -1.73 -8.53
C VAL A 121 -4.96 -1.04 -9.50
N ARG A 122 -6.09 -0.55 -9.01
CA ARG A 122 -7.10 0.16 -9.81
C ARG A 122 -7.86 1.17 -8.96
N VAL A 123 -8.29 2.27 -9.59
CA VAL A 123 -9.11 3.31 -8.97
C VAL A 123 -10.35 3.53 -9.81
N HIS A 124 -11.48 3.76 -9.17
CA HIS A 124 -12.76 4.04 -9.82
C HIS A 124 -13.21 5.44 -9.43
N ARG A 125 -13.59 6.21 -10.44
CA ARG A 125 -14.04 7.60 -10.30
C ARG A 125 -15.50 7.73 -10.71
N ASP A 126 -16.22 8.67 -10.10
CA ASP A 126 -17.55 9.06 -10.54
C ASP A 126 -17.48 9.96 -11.80
N PRO A 127 -18.61 10.33 -12.42
CA PRO A 127 -18.62 11.20 -13.59
C PRO A 127 -18.00 12.59 -13.36
N ALA A 128 -17.93 13.06 -12.11
CA ALA A 128 -17.27 14.31 -11.74
C ALA A 128 -15.74 14.13 -11.57
N GLY A 129 -15.22 12.92 -11.81
CA GLY A 129 -13.81 12.59 -11.69
C GLY A 129 -13.37 12.29 -10.26
N LYS A 130 -14.26 12.25 -9.28
CA LYS A 130 -13.92 12.04 -7.87
C LYS A 130 -13.73 10.55 -7.57
N ILE A 131 -12.69 10.21 -6.83
CA ILE A 131 -12.43 8.81 -6.44
C ILE A 131 -13.54 8.33 -5.51
N VAL A 132 -14.21 7.24 -5.88
CA VAL A 132 -15.31 6.63 -5.11
C VAL A 132 -14.95 5.27 -4.53
N ARG A 133 -14.03 4.53 -5.16
CA ARG A 133 -13.48 3.27 -4.63
C ARG A 133 -12.12 2.95 -5.27
N TYR A 134 -11.38 2.03 -4.66
CA TYR A 134 -10.18 1.46 -5.26
C TYR A 134 -10.10 -0.06 -5.03
N GLU A 135 -9.22 -0.69 -5.79
CA GLU A 135 -8.86 -2.09 -5.68
C GLU A 135 -7.45 -2.21 -5.10
N LEU A 136 -7.29 -3.04 -4.07
CA LEU A 136 -6.05 -3.18 -3.30
C LEU A 136 -5.54 -4.61 -3.38
N PHE A 137 -4.34 -4.80 -3.92
CA PHE A 137 -3.67 -6.10 -3.86
C PHE A 137 -2.80 -6.18 -2.60
N HIS A 138 -3.01 -7.24 -1.82
CA HIS A 138 -2.30 -7.47 -0.56
C HIS A 138 -2.38 -8.93 -0.09
N GLY A 139 -1.49 -9.33 0.81
CA GLY A 139 -1.70 -10.50 1.65
C GLY A 139 -2.70 -10.14 2.74
N HIS A 140 -3.77 -10.92 2.91
CA HIS A 140 -4.82 -10.62 3.88
C HIS A 140 -5.53 -11.89 4.37
N GLY A 141 -6.45 -11.70 5.32
CA GLY A 141 -7.38 -12.73 5.77
C GLY A 141 -6.81 -13.60 6.89
N THR A 142 -7.26 -14.85 6.92
CA THR A 142 -6.86 -15.81 7.97
C THR A 142 -5.72 -16.68 7.49
N LYS A 143 -4.74 -16.91 8.38
CA LYS A 143 -3.60 -17.81 8.16
C LYS A 143 -4.05 -19.14 7.57
N GLY A 144 -3.46 -19.51 6.42
CA GLY A 144 -3.72 -20.77 5.74
C GLY A 144 -5.09 -20.91 5.06
N LYS A 145 -5.94 -19.88 5.07
CA LYS A 145 -7.28 -19.93 4.47
C LYS A 145 -7.43 -19.06 3.25
N THR A 146 -6.89 -17.85 3.31
CA THR A 146 -7.10 -16.83 2.29
C THR A 146 -5.83 -16.65 1.46
N PRO A 147 -5.88 -16.76 0.12
CA PRO A 147 -4.75 -16.40 -0.72
C PRO A 147 -4.63 -14.88 -0.85
N ALA A 148 -3.40 -14.40 -1.04
CA ALA A 148 -3.15 -13.03 -1.45
C ALA A 148 -3.97 -12.68 -2.69
N SER A 149 -4.69 -11.57 -2.64
CA SER A 149 -5.66 -11.21 -3.67
C SER A 149 -6.04 -9.74 -3.64
N THR A 150 -6.68 -9.30 -4.72
CA THR A 150 -7.20 -7.96 -4.90
C THR A 150 -8.59 -7.84 -4.29
N THR A 151 -8.69 -7.03 -3.24
CA THR A 151 -9.94 -6.67 -2.58
C THR A 151 -10.52 -5.40 -3.24
N LYS A 152 -11.86 -5.30 -3.31
CA LYS A 152 -12.57 -4.30 -4.15
C LYS A 152 -13.59 -3.45 -3.40
N TRP A 153 -13.59 -3.54 -2.08
CA TRP A 153 -14.61 -2.96 -1.20
C TRP A 153 -14.16 -1.66 -0.51
N HIS A 154 -12.97 -1.14 -0.81
CA HIS A 154 -12.46 0.11 -0.26
C HIS A 154 -13.15 1.31 -0.89
N GLN A 155 -13.96 2.02 -0.13
CA GLN A 155 -14.90 3.02 -0.66
C GLN A 155 -14.74 4.36 0.04
N ARG A 156 -15.09 5.42 -0.68
CA ARG A 156 -15.11 6.79 -0.14
C ARG A 156 -16.13 6.95 1.00
N ASN A 157 -17.33 6.40 0.80
CA ASN A 157 -18.45 6.51 1.73
C ASN A 157 -18.86 5.08 2.16
N PRO A 158 -18.07 4.40 3.00
CA PRO A 158 -18.39 3.04 3.41
C PRO A 158 -19.57 3.01 4.39
N ARG A 159 -20.30 1.89 4.44
CA ARG A 159 -21.35 1.68 5.45
C ARG A 159 -20.79 1.56 6.87
N THR A 160 -19.57 1.02 6.99
CA THR A 160 -18.88 0.75 8.26
C THR A 160 -17.38 1.02 8.08
N GLY A 161 -16.73 1.52 9.12
CA GLY A 161 -15.31 1.85 9.09
C GLY A 161 -15.01 3.22 8.47
N PRO A 162 -13.73 3.63 8.45
CA PRO A 162 -13.32 4.95 7.97
C PRO A 162 -13.32 5.03 6.43
N PRO A 163 -13.53 6.22 5.85
CA PRO A 163 -13.37 6.46 4.42
C PRO A 163 -12.05 5.88 3.89
N PHE A 164 -12.13 5.17 2.77
CA PHE A 164 -10.99 4.54 2.09
C PHE A 164 -10.18 3.56 2.97
N GLY A 165 -10.72 3.11 4.11
CA GLY A 165 -10.06 2.18 5.01
C GLY A 165 -9.95 0.74 4.51
N ASN A 166 -9.30 -0.09 5.31
CA ASN A 166 -9.25 -1.55 5.17
C ASN A 166 -10.10 -2.20 6.28
N GLY A 167 -11.40 -2.35 6.05
CA GLY A 167 -12.36 -2.79 7.05
C GLY A 167 -12.54 -1.67 8.06
N THR A 168 -12.17 -1.92 9.31
CA THR A 168 -12.16 -0.90 10.38
C THR A 168 -10.78 -0.28 10.60
N GLU A 169 -9.79 -0.63 9.78
CA GLU A 169 -8.45 -0.02 9.84
C GLU A 169 -8.40 1.28 9.04
N GLN A 170 -8.04 2.39 9.70
CA GLN A 170 -7.92 3.70 9.08
C GLN A 170 -6.69 3.79 8.17
N TRP A 171 -6.84 4.41 7.00
CA TRP A 171 -5.71 4.78 6.15
C TRP A 171 -4.94 5.94 6.79
N VAL A 172 -3.68 5.70 7.17
CA VAL A 172 -2.88 6.64 7.98
C VAL A 172 -1.62 7.13 7.29
N ALA A 173 -1.13 6.42 6.28
CA ALA A 173 0.01 6.86 5.49
C ALA A 173 -0.01 6.31 4.06
N PHE A 174 0.73 6.99 3.20
CA PHE A 174 0.88 6.68 1.79
C PHE A 174 2.36 6.76 1.40
N ALA A 175 2.77 5.92 0.46
CA ALA A 175 3.99 6.08 -0.31
C ALA A 175 3.76 5.70 -1.77
N ARG A 176 4.74 6.00 -2.64
CA ARG A 176 4.74 5.51 -4.02
C ARG A 176 5.52 4.21 -4.09
N LEU A 177 5.01 3.25 -4.86
CA LEU A 177 5.72 1.99 -5.10
C LEU A 177 7.08 2.21 -5.76
N VAL A 178 7.15 3.20 -6.65
CA VAL A 178 8.36 3.71 -7.29
C VAL A 178 8.22 5.22 -7.43
N THR A 179 9.19 5.98 -6.93
CA THR A 179 9.29 7.41 -7.21
C THR A 179 10.17 7.62 -8.45
N PRO A 180 9.79 8.47 -9.42
CA PRO A 180 10.69 8.86 -10.49
C PRO A 180 11.96 9.45 -9.86
N SER A 181 13.13 8.85 -10.13
CA SER A 181 14.41 9.33 -9.61
C SER A 181 14.56 10.83 -9.92
N ALA A 182 15.01 11.62 -8.95
CA ALA A 182 15.22 13.07 -9.13
C ALA A 182 16.13 13.42 -10.33
N LYS A 183 16.96 12.48 -10.80
CA LYS A 183 17.77 12.61 -12.03
C LYS A 183 16.94 12.83 -13.31
N LEU A 184 15.70 12.34 -13.38
CA LEU A 184 14.80 12.55 -14.53
C LEU A 184 14.08 13.91 -14.51
N LEU A 185 14.18 14.68 -13.42
CA LEU A 185 13.60 16.03 -13.32
C LEU A 185 14.60 17.12 -13.72
N THR A 186 15.90 16.85 -13.66
CA THR A 186 16.96 17.77 -14.12
C THR A 186 17.21 17.74 -15.62
N GLU A 187 16.67 16.76 -16.36
CA GLU A 187 16.80 16.67 -17.82
C GLU A 187 15.56 17.21 -18.58
N ARG A 188 14.66 17.90 -17.87
CA ARG A 188 13.48 18.58 -18.47
C ARG A 188 13.35 20.04 -18.01
N GLN A 189 14.49 20.72 -17.88
CA GLN A 189 14.58 22.19 -17.90
C GLN A 189 15.53 22.57 -19.05
#